data_AF-A0A086LKW7-F1
#
_entry.id   AF-A0A086LKW7-F1
#
_cell.length_a   1.000
_cell.length_b   1.000
_cell.length_c   1.000
_cell.angle_alpha   90.00
_cell.angle_beta   90.00
_cell.angle_gamma   90.00
#
_symmetry.space_group_name_H-M   'P 1'
#
loop_
_entity.id
_entity.type
_entity.pdbx_description
1 polymer ?
#
loop_
_entity_poly.entity_id
_entity_poly.type
_entity_poly.pdbx_seq_one_letter_code
_entity_poly.pdbx_strand_id
1 'polypeptide(L)'
;MAEEFERFKRFEYRQNSNLVLQRDTSTGVAPAVHLGEPTGEPESLAGRKLYPMGDKVERGLKKEDRPVKNDSKRAKLKRNKLDLKRGATVLDADVTEIFFYKPTTQQTRLVYEQLLVTLQQQLGDQPDEVLKGAADEVLAALKADGCRESEKKKNVEQVLGPVNSDVFTRLHQLAKNITDYSLGGEEEDGAQAG
;
A
#
# COMPACT_ATOMS: atom_id res chain seq x y z
N MET A 1 45.24 -29.99 -58.07
CA MET A 1 44.20 -29.99 -59.10
C MET A 1 42.82 -30.41 -58.60
N ALA A 2 42.59 -31.64 -58.10
CA ALA A 2 41.23 -32.04 -57.65
C ALA A 2 40.73 -31.27 -56.41
N GLU A 3 41.59 -31.09 -55.40
CA GLU A 3 41.25 -30.36 -54.17
C GLU A 3 41.03 -28.85 -54.39
N GLU A 4 41.69 -28.25 -55.38
CA GLU A 4 41.53 -26.83 -55.72
C GLU A 4 40.16 -26.57 -56.37
N PHE A 5 39.67 -27.52 -57.18
CA PHE A 5 38.35 -27.44 -57.80
C PHE A 5 37.22 -27.56 -56.77
N GLU A 6 37.40 -28.41 -55.76
CA GLU A 6 36.45 -28.50 -54.64
C GLU A 6 36.45 -27.27 -53.76
N ARG A 7 37.62 -26.67 -53.50
CA ARG A 7 37.69 -25.38 -52.80
C ARG A 7 37.02 -24.27 -53.61
N PHE A 8 37.23 -24.21 -54.92
CA PHE A 8 36.61 -23.21 -55.78
C PHE A 8 35.07 -23.31 -55.79
N LYS A 9 34.52 -24.53 -55.83
CA LYS A 9 33.06 -24.77 -55.68
C LYS A 9 32.51 -24.26 -54.35
N ARG A 10 33.26 -24.40 -53.25
CA ARG A 10 32.84 -23.91 -51.93
C ARG A 10 32.78 -22.38 -51.85
N PHE A 11 33.51 -21.69 -52.71
CA PHE A 11 33.50 -20.22 -52.82
C PHE A 11 32.66 -19.70 -54.00
N GLU A 12 31.97 -20.57 -54.74
CA GLU A 12 30.98 -20.10 -55.72
C GLU A 12 29.86 -19.39 -54.97
N TYR A 13 29.88 -18.07 -55.05
CA TYR A 13 28.86 -17.18 -54.48
C TYR A 13 27.45 -17.51 -54.94
N ARG A 14 27.31 -18.24 -56.05
CA ARG A 14 26.03 -18.70 -56.60
C ARG A 14 25.40 -19.85 -55.82
N GLN A 15 26.19 -20.72 -55.18
CA GLN A 15 25.69 -21.81 -54.33
C GLN A 15 25.39 -21.35 -52.90
N ASN A 16 26.06 -20.28 -52.44
CA ASN A 16 25.86 -19.69 -51.11
C ASN A 16 25.00 -18.42 -51.14
N SER A 17 24.55 -17.95 -52.31
CA SER A 17 23.57 -16.88 -52.38
C SER A 17 22.21 -17.45 -52.01
N ASN A 18 21.88 -17.40 -50.72
CA ASN A 18 20.47 -17.34 -50.34
C ASN A 18 19.86 -16.21 -51.16
N LEU A 19 18.94 -16.58 -52.05
CA LEU A 19 18.27 -15.68 -52.95
C LEU A 19 17.46 -14.72 -52.07
N VAL A 20 18.07 -13.59 -51.70
CA VAL A 20 17.30 -12.39 -51.42
C VAL A 20 16.53 -12.19 -52.71
N LEU A 21 15.20 -12.34 -52.65
CA LEU A 21 14.32 -11.99 -53.76
C LEU A 21 14.62 -10.53 -54.10
N GLN A 22 15.55 -10.31 -55.02
CA GLN A 22 15.67 -9.07 -55.75
C GLN A 22 14.40 -9.00 -56.57
N ARG A 23 13.36 -8.40 -55.98
CA ARG A 23 12.26 -7.85 -56.76
C ARG A 23 12.88 -6.68 -57.51
N ASP A 24 13.56 -6.99 -58.60
CA ASP A 24 14.08 -5.99 -59.54
C ASP A 24 12.86 -5.28 -60.12
N THR A 25 12.50 -4.17 -59.49
CA THR A 25 11.45 -3.26 -59.95
C THR A 25 11.94 -2.38 -61.12
N SER A 26 13.21 -2.50 -61.52
CA SER A 26 13.81 -1.74 -62.61
C SER A 26 13.45 -2.30 -64.00
N THR A 27 13.28 -3.61 -64.12
CA THR A 27 12.66 -4.22 -65.29
C THR A 27 11.16 -4.14 -65.09
N GLY A 28 10.52 -3.12 -65.67
CA GLY A 28 9.07 -2.84 -65.60
C GLY A 28 8.14 -3.93 -66.15
N VAL A 29 8.58 -5.19 -66.19
CA VAL A 29 7.76 -6.35 -66.40
C VAL A 29 7.36 -6.86 -65.01
N ALA A 30 6.25 -6.34 -64.51
CA ALA A 30 5.50 -7.05 -63.48
C ALA A 30 5.30 -8.49 -64.00
N PRO A 31 5.77 -9.55 -63.31
CA PRO A 31 5.44 -10.90 -63.72
C PRO A 31 3.92 -10.96 -63.77
N ALA A 32 3.40 -11.40 -64.93
CA ALA A 32 1.99 -11.45 -65.23
C ALA A 32 1.24 -11.95 -63.99
N VAL A 33 0.49 -11.01 -63.43
CA VAL A 33 -0.42 -11.15 -62.29
C VAL A 33 -1.07 -12.52 -62.39
N HIS A 34 -0.84 -13.39 -61.40
CA HIS A 34 -1.71 -14.53 -61.18
C HIS A 34 -3.09 -13.96 -60.88
N LEU A 35 -3.93 -13.84 -61.92
CA LEU A 35 -5.29 -13.32 -61.82
C LEU A 35 -6.10 -14.28 -60.95
N GLY A 36 -6.21 -13.97 -59.66
CA GLY A 36 -7.24 -14.54 -58.79
C GLY A 36 -6.76 -15.40 -57.62
N GLU A 37 -5.45 -15.60 -57.43
CA GLU A 37 -4.94 -16.36 -56.27
C GLU A 37 -4.32 -15.41 -55.22
N PRO A 38 -4.81 -15.37 -53.96
CA PRO A 38 -4.28 -14.51 -52.93
C PRO A 38 -2.94 -15.07 -52.41
N THR A 39 -1.83 -14.64 -53.01
CA THR A 39 -0.47 -15.13 -52.74
C THR A 39 0.14 -14.67 -51.42
N GLY A 40 -0.57 -13.89 -50.60
CA GLY A 40 -0.11 -13.49 -49.25
C GLY A 40 1.18 -12.63 -49.23
N GLU A 41 1.74 -12.31 -50.39
CA GLU A 41 2.93 -11.47 -50.53
C GLU A 41 2.60 -10.00 -50.27
N PRO A 42 3.51 -9.23 -49.63
CA PRO A 42 3.32 -7.80 -49.45
C PRO A 42 3.42 -7.07 -50.79
N GLU A 43 2.36 -6.38 -51.19
CA GLU A 43 2.30 -5.58 -52.41
C GLU A 43 2.50 -4.09 -52.13
N SER A 44 2.98 -3.36 -53.14
CA SER A 44 3.13 -1.90 -53.04
C SER A 44 1.77 -1.20 -52.91
N LEU A 45 1.74 -0.16 -52.06
CA LEU A 45 0.58 0.72 -51.87
C LEU A 45 0.45 1.80 -52.96
N ALA A 46 1.43 1.93 -53.86
CA ALA A 46 1.41 2.90 -54.95
C ALA A 46 0.25 2.61 -55.92
N GLY A 47 -0.59 3.62 -56.19
CA GLY A 47 -1.76 3.51 -57.08
C GLY A 47 -3.02 2.90 -56.44
N ARG A 48 -2.97 2.50 -55.16
CA ARG A 48 -4.15 2.08 -54.40
C ARG A 48 -4.83 3.28 -53.73
N LYS A 49 -6.14 3.17 -53.45
CA LYS A 49 -6.87 4.20 -52.70
C LYS A 49 -6.37 4.21 -51.25
N LEU A 50 -5.68 5.28 -50.86
CA LEU A 50 -5.14 5.47 -49.51
C LEU A 50 -6.10 6.32 -48.67
N TYR A 51 -6.27 5.91 -47.41
CA TYR A 51 -6.95 6.72 -46.39
C TYR A 51 -6.02 7.83 -45.89
N PRO A 52 -6.55 8.94 -45.35
CA PRO A 52 -5.72 9.98 -44.76
C PRO A 52 -4.86 9.42 -43.62
N MET A 53 -3.62 9.91 -43.52
CA MET A 53 -2.72 9.52 -42.45
C MET A 53 -3.34 9.89 -41.10
N GLY A 54 -3.54 8.91 -40.23
CA GLY A 54 -4.14 9.12 -38.90
C GLY A 54 -5.61 8.70 -38.76
N ASP A 55 -6.27 8.26 -39.84
CA ASP A 55 -7.71 7.93 -39.83
C ASP A 55 -8.10 6.84 -38.80
N LYS A 56 -7.17 5.94 -38.48
CA LYS A 56 -7.37 4.84 -37.52
C LYS A 56 -6.47 4.94 -36.28
N VAL A 57 -5.92 6.12 -35.99
CA VAL A 57 -5.08 6.30 -34.80
C VAL A 57 -5.98 6.35 -33.56
N GLU A 58 -6.02 5.25 -32.81
CA GLU A 58 -6.61 5.24 -31.48
C GLU A 58 -5.56 5.69 -30.46
N ARG A 59 -5.80 6.83 -29.81
CA ARG A 59 -5.05 7.18 -28.61
C ARG A 59 -5.60 6.31 -27.49
N GLY A 60 -4.79 5.36 -27.02
CA GLY A 60 -5.17 4.53 -25.89
C GLY A 60 -5.59 5.43 -24.73
N LEU A 61 -6.89 5.44 -24.43
CA LEU A 61 -7.37 5.89 -23.14
C LEU A 61 -6.57 5.05 -22.14
N LYS A 62 -5.82 5.71 -21.24
CA LYS A 62 -5.23 5.02 -20.09
C LYS A 62 -6.35 4.15 -19.55
N LYS A 63 -6.16 2.83 -19.53
CA LYS A 63 -7.07 1.94 -18.81
C LYS A 63 -7.17 2.57 -17.43
N GLU A 64 -8.29 3.24 -17.16
CA GLU A 64 -8.62 3.56 -15.79
C GLU A 64 -8.66 2.19 -15.14
N ASP A 65 -7.69 1.96 -14.25
CA ASP A 65 -7.73 0.85 -13.33
C ASP A 65 -9.07 0.98 -12.62
N ARG A 66 -10.12 0.34 -13.16
CA ARG A 66 -11.34 0.09 -12.40
C ARG A 66 -10.82 -0.61 -11.17
N PRO A 67 -10.88 0.03 -9.99
CA PRO A 67 -10.34 -0.60 -8.82
C PRO A 67 -11.20 -1.84 -8.62
N VAL A 68 -10.59 -3.01 -8.70
CA VAL A 68 -11.11 -4.21 -8.06
C VAL A 68 -11.09 -3.87 -6.57
N LYS A 69 -12.19 -3.23 -6.12
CA LYS A 69 -12.32 -2.55 -4.81
C LYS A 69 -12.24 -3.52 -3.63
N ASN A 70 -12.19 -4.83 -3.89
CA ASN A 70 -12.25 -5.85 -2.85
C ASN A 70 -10.88 -6.50 -2.53
N ASP A 71 -10.01 -6.73 -3.51
CA ASP A 71 -8.71 -7.37 -3.23
C ASP A 71 -7.62 -6.38 -2.81
N SER A 72 -7.67 -5.15 -3.32
CA SER A 72 -6.71 -4.10 -2.95
C SER A 72 -6.87 -3.63 -1.50
N LYS A 73 -8.05 -3.78 -0.87
CA LYS A 73 -8.24 -3.44 0.54
C LYS A 73 -7.60 -4.47 1.47
N ARG A 74 -7.70 -5.77 1.14
CA ARG A 74 -7.03 -6.84 1.90
C ARG A 74 -5.51 -6.81 1.74
N ALA A 75 -5.01 -6.51 0.54
CA ALA A 75 -3.57 -6.37 0.29
C ALA A 75 -2.95 -5.10 0.91
N LYS A 76 -3.70 -3.99 0.98
CA LYS A 76 -3.28 -2.77 1.69
C LYS A 76 -3.30 -2.93 3.21
N LEU A 77 -4.30 -3.64 3.76
CA LEU A 77 -4.36 -3.87 5.21
C LEU A 77 -3.20 -4.72 5.74
N LYS A 78 -2.66 -5.65 4.93
CA LYS A 78 -1.47 -6.44 5.30
C LYS A 78 -0.14 -5.68 5.14
N ARG A 79 -0.09 -4.60 4.34
CA ARG A 79 1.10 -3.73 4.21
C ARG A 79 1.19 -2.67 5.31
N ASN A 80 0.07 -2.28 5.88
CA ASN A 80 0.02 -1.26 6.93
C ASN A 80 0.55 -1.73 8.31
N LYS A 81 0.97 -3.00 8.46
CA LYS A 81 1.65 -3.47 9.69
C LYS A 81 3.16 -3.14 9.69
N LEU A 82 3.67 -2.52 8.63
CA LEU A 82 5.07 -2.06 8.50
C LEU A 82 5.17 -0.61 7.99
N ASP A 83 4.13 0.20 8.12
CA ASP A 83 4.29 1.65 7.97
C ASP A 83 4.78 2.25 9.30
N LEU A 84 5.97 1.81 9.73
CA LEU A 84 6.86 2.69 10.51
C LEU A 84 7.02 3.93 9.64
N LYS A 85 6.50 5.06 10.11
CA LYS A 85 6.53 6.38 9.45
C LYS A 85 7.80 6.48 8.61
N ARG A 86 7.65 6.32 7.29
CA ARG A 86 8.61 6.52 6.20
C ARG A 86 9.97 7.11 6.64
N GLY A 87 10.83 6.34 7.31
CA GLY A 87 12.11 6.82 7.85
C GLY A 87 12.50 6.38 9.27
N ALA A 88 11.56 5.95 10.12
CA ALA A 88 11.89 5.52 11.48
C ALA A 88 12.64 4.17 11.47
N THR A 89 13.81 4.13 12.10
CA THR A 89 14.52 2.89 12.43
C THR A 89 14.06 2.42 13.82
N VAL A 90 14.33 1.17 14.23
CA VAL A 90 13.97 0.68 15.59
C VAL A 90 14.61 1.54 16.71
N LEU A 91 15.69 2.27 16.40
CA LEU A 91 16.31 3.26 17.29
C LEU A 91 15.58 4.61 17.35
N ASP A 92 14.77 4.93 16.34
CA ASP A 92 13.94 6.13 16.22
C ASP A 92 12.50 5.89 16.72
N ALA A 93 12.20 4.65 17.14
CA ALA A 93 11.01 4.37 17.91
C ALA A 93 11.24 4.98 19.30
N ASP A 94 10.64 6.15 19.54
CA ASP A 94 10.64 6.81 20.83
C ASP A 94 10.28 5.79 21.92
N VAL A 95 11.24 5.47 22.80
CA VAL A 95 11.06 4.51 23.92
C VAL A 95 9.88 4.90 24.81
N THR A 96 9.50 6.19 24.79
CA THR A 96 8.32 6.73 25.47
C THR A 96 7.00 6.16 24.91
N GLU A 97 6.94 5.78 23.63
CA GLU A 97 5.73 5.20 23.02
C GLU A 97 5.36 3.80 23.51
N ILE A 98 6.27 3.11 24.22
CA ILE A 98 6.07 1.75 24.74
C ILE A 98 5.21 1.78 26.02
N PHE A 99 5.28 2.85 26.79
CA PHE A 99 4.57 2.96 28.07
C PHE A 99 3.14 3.49 27.94
N PHE A 100 2.78 4.10 26.81
CA PHE A 100 1.49 4.73 26.63
C PHE A 100 0.45 3.81 26.02
N TYR A 101 -0.78 3.85 26.54
CA TYR A 101 -1.89 3.13 25.97
C TYR A 101 -2.19 3.54 24.51
N LYS A 102 -2.31 2.53 23.63
CA LYS A 102 -2.67 2.70 22.22
C LYS A 102 -3.98 1.96 21.92
N PRO A 103 -5.08 2.68 21.65
CA PRO A 103 -6.37 2.05 21.36
C PRO A 103 -6.31 1.24 20.06
N THR A 104 -6.86 0.03 20.09
CA THR A 104 -6.80 -0.95 18.98
C THR A 104 -7.97 -0.80 18.02
N THR A 105 -9.14 -0.41 18.51
CA THR A 105 -10.37 -0.25 17.71
C THR A 105 -10.68 1.21 17.42
N GLN A 106 -11.43 1.48 16.34
CA GLN A 106 -11.87 2.85 16.03
C GLN A 106 -12.80 3.42 17.10
N GLN A 107 -13.63 2.57 17.72
CA GLN A 107 -14.54 3.00 18.77
C GLN A 107 -13.77 3.40 20.03
N THR A 108 -12.84 2.56 20.46
CA THR A 108 -12.03 2.81 21.66
C THR A 108 -11.08 3.99 21.47
N ARG A 109 -10.63 4.23 20.23
CA ARG A 109 -9.90 5.44 19.87
C ARG A 109 -10.70 6.71 20.10
N LEU A 110 -11.95 6.77 19.64
CA LEU A 110 -12.79 7.97 19.85
C LEU A 110 -13.06 8.23 21.33
N VAL A 111 -13.25 7.16 22.12
CA VAL A 111 -13.43 7.25 23.57
C VAL A 111 -12.15 7.75 24.24
N TYR A 112 -10.98 7.27 23.81
CA TYR A 112 -9.69 7.72 24.31
C TYR A 112 -9.42 9.20 23.99
N GLU A 113 -9.77 9.64 22.77
CA GLU A 113 -9.70 11.06 22.39
C GLU A 113 -10.62 11.93 23.27
N GLN A 114 -11.85 11.47 23.56
CA GLN A 114 -12.76 12.15 24.49
C GLN A 114 -12.23 12.20 25.92
N LEU A 115 -11.53 11.15 26.36
CA LEU A 115 -10.87 11.09 27.66
C LEU A 115 -9.75 12.13 27.75
N LEU A 116 -8.88 12.20 26.75
CA LEU A 116 -7.80 13.20 26.68
C LEU A 116 -8.33 14.63 26.69
N VAL A 117 -9.40 14.93 25.93
CA VAL A 117 -10.05 16.25 25.94
C VAL A 117 -10.59 16.59 27.34
N THR A 118 -11.16 15.61 28.03
CA THR A 118 -11.68 15.81 29.40
C THR A 118 -10.53 16.09 30.38
N LEU A 119 -9.39 15.40 30.25
CA LEU A 119 -8.20 15.64 31.07
C LEU A 119 -7.57 17.00 30.78
N GLN A 120 -7.49 17.41 29.52
CA GLN A 120 -6.98 18.73 29.13
C GLN A 120 -7.81 19.86 29.75
N GLN A 121 -9.13 19.69 29.87
CA GLN A 121 -9.99 20.66 30.56
C GLN A 121 -9.71 20.77 32.07
N GLN A 122 -9.18 19.72 32.70
CA GLN A 122 -8.86 19.73 34.14
C GLN A 122 -7.42 20.21 34.41
N LEU A 123 -6.43 19.73 33.64
CA LEU A 123 -5.01 20.03 33.85
C LEU A 123 -4.55 21.32 33.15
N GLY A 124 -5.34 21.84 32.21
CA GLY A 124 -4.99 23.01 31.40
C GLY A 124 -4.04 22.66 30.26
N ASP A 125 -3.18 23.62 29.91
CA ASP A 125 -2.26 23.50 28.77
C ASP A 125 -1.00 22.72 29.19
N GLN A 126 -0.99 21.42 28.86
CA GLN A 126 0.08 20.48 29.18
C GLN A 126 0.59 19.81 27.89
N PRO A 127 1.86 19.40 27.83
CA PRO A 127 2.38 18.66 26.69
C PRO A 127 1.69 17.28 26.57
N ASP A 128 1.57 16.80 25.33
CA ASP A 128 0.90 15.54 24.98
C ASP A 128 1.37 14.34 25.80
N GLU A 129 2.66 14.28 26.13
CA GLU A 129 3.25 13.18 26.91
C GLU A 129 2.70 13.13 28.34
N VAL A 130 2.52 14.29 28.97
CA VAL A 130 1.97 14.38 30.33
C VAL A 130 0.48 14.04 30.32
N LEU A 131 -0.27 14.46 29.31
CA LEU A 131 -1.68 14.11 29.15
C LEU A 131 -1.89 12.61 28.97
N LYS A 132 -1.04 11.97 28.15
CA LYS A 132 -1.07 10.51 27.95
C LYS A 132 -0.67 9.76 29.21
N GLY A 133 0.36 10.20 29.92
CA GLY A 133 0.76 9.61 31.20
C GLY A 133 -0.35 9.70 32.27
N ALA A 134 -0.98 10.87 32.40
CA ALA A 134 -2.11 11.05 33.31
C ALA A 134 -3.32 10.19 32.90
N ALA A 135 -3.58 10.04 31.60
CA ALA A 135 -4.64 9.17 31.11
C ALA A 135 -4.43 7.71 31.52
N ASP A 136 -3.19 7.21 31.45
CA ASP A 136 -2.87 5.84 31.83
C ASP A 136 -2.96 5.61 33.33
N GLU A 137 -2.48 6.55 34.15
CA GLU A 137 -2.66 6.47 35.61
C GLU A 137 -4.14 6.47 36.00
N VAL A 138 -4.97 7.31 35.34
CA VAL A 138 -6.41 7.36 35.57
C VAL A 138 -7.10 6.07 35.13
N LEU A 139 -6.73 5.51 33.97
CA LEU A 139 -7.27 4.24 33.49
C LEU A 139 -6.86 3.09 34.41
N ALA A 140 -5.61 3.05 34.88
CA ALA A 140 -5.14 2.08 35.87
C ALA A 140 -5.95 2.19 37.18
N ALA A 141 -6.17 3.40 37.69
CA ALA A 141 -6.95 3.62 38.91
C ALA A 141 -8.43 3.20 38.75
N LEU A 142 -9.04 3.45 37.60
CA LEU A 142 -10.44 3.12 37.34
C LEU A 142 -10.66 1.64 37.06
N LYS A 143 -9.74 1.01 36.33
CA LYS A 143 -9.82 -0.41 35.95
C LYS A 143 -9.21 -1.37 36.97
N ALA A 144 -8.55 -0.90 38.03
CA ALA A 144 -8.10 -1.76 39.12
C ALA A 144 -9.27 -2.58 39.70
N ASP A 145 -9.14 -3.90 39.67
CA ASP A 145 -10.12 -4.85 40.20
C ASP A 145 -10.00 -4.93 41.73
N GLY A 146 -11.13 -4.86 42.43
CA GLY A 146 -11.19 -4.99 43.89
C GLY A 146 -11.20 -3.68 44.70
N CYS A 147 -11.04 -2.51 44.09
CA CYS A 147 -11.14 -1.22 44.80
C CYS A 147 -12.58 -0.71 44.90
N ARG A 148 -12.95 -0.13 46.06
CA ARG A 148 -14.24 0.56 46.22
C ARG A 148 -14.27 1.84 45.40
N GLU A 149 -15.45 2.27 44.97
CA GLU A 149 -15.61 3.49 44.16
C GLU A 149 -15.12 4.75 44.89
N SER A 150 -15.22 4.79 46.22
CA SER A 150 -14.61 5.85 47.03
C SER A 150 -13.08 5.86 47.00
N GLU A 151 -12.44 4.70 46.87
CA GLU A 151 -10.98 4.58 46.77
C GLU A 151 -10.52 4.92 45.36
N LYS A 152 -11.24 4.46 44.34
CA LYS A 152 -11.00 4.85 42.94
C LYS A 152 -11.07 6.36 42.76
N LYS A 153 -12.06 7.01 43.39
CA LYS A 153 -12.17 8.47 43.38
C LYS A 153 -10.97 9.16 44.04
N LYS A 154 -10.50 8.67 45.19
CA LYS A 154 -9.30 9.22 45.85
C LYS A 154 -8.04 9.04 45.00
N ASN A 155 -7.87 7.90 44.35
CA ASN A 155 -6.72 7.64 43.47
C ASN A 155 -6.74 8.57 42.26
N VAL A 156 -7.92 8.82 41.67
CA VAL A 156 -8.08 9.77 40.55
C VAL A 156 -7.83 11.21 41.02
N GLU A 157 -8.32 11.60 42.21
CA GLU A 157 -8.05 12.92 42.81
C GLU A 157 -6.57 13.13 43.14
N GLN A 158 -5.83 12.06 43.43
CA GLN A 158 -4.38 12.14 43.65
C GLN A 158 -3.62 12.51 42.36
N VAL A 159 -4.11 12.08 41.20
CA VAL A 159 -3.50 12.35 39.89
C VAL A 159 -3.95 13.70 39.32
N LEU A 160 -5.25 13.98 39.36
CA LEU A 160 -5.87 15.16 38.74
C LEU A 160 -5.98 16.38 39.69
N GLY A 161 -5.77 16.18 40.99
CA GLY A 161 -6.12 17.18 42.01
C GLY A 161 -7.61 17.14 42.38
N PRO A 162 -8.17 18.22 42.95
CA PRO A 162 -9.57 18.24 43.38
C PRO A 162 -10.52 18.19 42.17
N VAL A 163 -11.23 17.07 42.01
CA VAL A 163 -12.13 16.83 40.87
C VAL A 163 -13.61 16.91 41.29
N ASN A 164 -14.43 17.56 40.47
CA ASN A 164 -15.88 17.56 40.66
C ASN A 164 -16.47 16.16 40.43
N SER A 165 -17.55 15.83 41.18
CA SER A 165 -18.22 14.54 41.09
C SER A 165 -18.75 14.22 39.68
N ASP A 166 -19.18 15.25 38.94
CA ASP A 166 -19.69 15.10 37.57
C ASP A 166 -18.60 14.68 36.59
N VAL A 167 -17.41 15.27 36.74
CA VAL A 167 -16.22 14.94 35.92
C VAL A 167 -15.76 13.51 36.22
N PHE A 168 -15.75 13.11 37.50
CA PHE A 168 -15.46 11.72 37.88
C PHE A 168 -16.43 10.73 37.24
N THR A 169 -17.73 11.03 37.27
CA THR A 169 -18.76 10.17 36.67
C THR A 169 -18.56 10.03 35.16
N ARG A 170 -18.21 11.13 34.47
CA ARG A 170 -17.90 11.13 33.04
C ARG A 170 -16.65 10.29 32.73
N LEU A 171 -15.57 10.45 33.49
CA LEU A 171 -14.35 9.65 33.33
C LEU A 171 -14.64 8.16 33.57
N HIS A 172 -15.45 7.83 34.57
CA HIS A 172 -15.86 6.46 34.87
C HIS A 172 -16.68 5.83 33.73
N GLN A 173 -17.58 6.58 33.09
CA GLN A 173 -18.31 6.13 31.91
C GLN A 173 -17.39 5.89 30.71
N LEU A 174 -16.43 6.78 30.45
CA LEU A 174 -15.45 6.62 29.38
C LEU A 174 -14.57 5.39 29.62
N ALA A 175 -14.10 5.17 30.85
CA ALA A 175 -13.28 4.00 31.21
C ALA A 175 -14.03 2.67 31.01
N LYS A 176 -15.35 2.63 31.23
CA LYS A 176 -16.19 1.45 30.95
C LYS A 176 -16.28 1.13 29.45
N ASN A 177 -16.26 2.15 28.60
CA ASN A 177 -16.35 1.99 27.15
C ASN A 177 -15.02 1.57 26.51
N ILE A 178 -13.91 1.69 27.24
CA ILE A 178 -12.60 1.19 26.82
C ILE A 178 -12.54 -0.29 27.17
N THR A 179 -12.64 -1.17 26.18
CA THR A 179 -12.65 -2.63 26.38
C THR A 179 -11.29 -3.28 26.14
N ASP A 180 -10.37 -2.57 25.51
CA ASP A 180 -9.05 -3.02 25.06
C ASP A 180 -7.91 -2.71 26.05
N TYR A 181 -8.19 -2.03 27.15
CA TYR A 181 -7.23 -1.76 28.22
C TYR A 181 -7.19 -2.92 29.24
N SER A 182 -6.07 -3.64 29.31
CA SER A 182 -5.75 -4.62 30.36
C SER A 182 -4.73 -4.04 31.34
N LEU A 183 -4.99 -4.15 32.66
CA LEU A 183 -3.98 -3.87 33.68
C LEU A 183 -2.95 -5.01 33.64
N GLY A 184 -1.85 -4.77 32.94
CA GLY A 184 -0.82 -5.78 32.74
C GLY A 184 -0.61 -5.96 31.27
N GLY A 185 0.60 -5.61 30.83
CA GLY A 185 1.17 -6.16 29.62
C GLY A 185 1.32 -7.66 29.79
N GLU A 186 0.22 -8.40 29.63
CA GLU A 186 0.32 -9.75 29.11
C GLU A 186 0.75 -9.60 27.66
N GLU A 187 2.07 -9.55 27.52
CA GLU A 187 2.87 -9.94 26.38
C GLU A 187 2.05 -10.63 25.26
N GLU A 188 1.71 -9.88 24.22
CA GLU A 188 1.61 -10.47 22.87
C GLU A 188 3.02 -10.64 22.27
N ASP A 189 3.97 -11.16 23.05
CA ASP A 189 5.24 -11.73 22.56
C ASP A 189 5.09 -13.26 22.56
N GLY A 190 4.32 -13.78 21.60
CA GLY A 190 3.99 -15.21 21.58
C GLY A 190 3.51 -15.80 20.26
N ALA A 191 3.72 -15.13 19.11
CA ALA A 191 3.29 -15.68 17.82
C ALA A 191 4.32 -15.48 16.71
N GLN A 192 5.53 -16.04 16.90
CA GLN A 192 6.41 -16.45 15.79
C GLN A 192 7.39 -17.55 16.25
N ALA A 193 6.91 -18.80 16.29
CA ALA A 193 7.73 -20.01 16.10
C ALA A 193 6.80 -21.21 15.86
N GLY A 194 6.80 -21.73 14.63
CA GLY A 194 6.00 -22.85 14.16
C GLY A 194 6.00 -22.91 12.64
#